data_AF-A0A2X4V4V7-F1
#
_entry.id   AF-A0A2X4V4V7-F1
#
_cell.length_a   1.000
_cell.length_b   1.000
_cell.length_c   1.000
_cell.angle_alpha   90.00
_cell.angle_beta   90.00
_cell.angle_gamma   90.00
#
_symmetry.space_group_name_H-M   'P 1'
#
loop_
_entity.id
_entity.type
_entity.pdbx_description
1 polymer ?
#
loop_
_entity_poly.entity_id
_entity_poly.type
_entity_poly.pdbx_seq_one_letter_code
_entity_poly.pdbx_strand_id
1 'polypeptide(L)' 'MGKNYDAAVLAAGHCGFGMGATPTAIANMQAITDRFGPSHLAFLVVPMVGAFFIDIANAIVIKLYLLLPVFPAVG' A
#
# COMPACT_ATOMS: atom_id res chain seq x y z
N MET A 1 -10.48 -15.76 9.80
CA MET A 1 -10.38 -14.64 8.82
C MET A 1 -11.18 -15.03 7.58
N GLY A 2 -11.99 -14.14 6.99
CA GLY A 2 -12.66 -14.41 5.70
C GLY A 2 -14.20 -14.42 5.65
N LYS A 3 -14.92 -14.09 6.73
CA LYS A 3 -16.41 -14.05 6.71
C LYS A 3 -17.00 -12.67 6.37
N ASN A 4 -16.16 -11.67 6.12
CA ASN A 4 -16.58 -10.28 5.90
C ASN A 4 -16.14 -9.82 4.52
N TYR A 5 -17.03 -9.13 3.83
CA TYR A 5 -16.81 -8.58 2.49
C TYR A 5 -15.53 -7.72 2.41
N ASP A 6 -15.24 -6.94 3.45
CA ASP A 6 -14.02 -6.12 3.53
C ASP A 6 -12.72 -6.95 3.45
N ALA A 7 -12.71 -8.17 4.00
CA ALA A 7 -11.55 -9.05 3.93
C ALA A 7 -11.33 -9.60 2.51
N ALA A 8 -12.41 -9.84 1.76
CA ALA A 8 -12.33 -10.25 0.35
C ALA A 8 -11.80 -9.11 -0.54
N VAL A 9 -12.28 -7.89 -0.31
CA VAL A 9 -11.79 -6.68 -1.01
C VAL A 9 -10.32 -6.41 -0.66
N LEU A 10 -9.93 -6.55 0.61
CA LEU A 10 -8.53 -6.45 1.05
C LEU A 10 -7.62 -7.50 0.41
N ALA A 11 -8.07 -8.76 0.30
CA ALA A 11 -7.29 -9.81 -0.35
C ALA A 11 -7.04 -9.50 -1.83
N ALA A 12 -8.05 -8.99 -2.54
CA ALA A 12 -7.90 -8.57 -3.93
C ALA A 12 -7.04 -7.32 -4.10
N GLY A 13 -7.17 -6.36 -3.17
CA GLY A 13 -6.27 -5.20 -3.09
C GLY A 13 -4.82 -5.64 -2.87
N HIS A 14 -4.58 -6.60 -1.98
CA HIS A 14 -3.25 -7.15 -1.73
C HIS A 14 -2.66 -7.84 -2.97
N CYS A 15 -3.44 -8.67 -3.67
CA CYS A 15 -3.03 -9.25 -4.95
C CYS A 15 -2.73 -8.16 -6.01
N GLY A 16 -3.54 -7.09 -6.07
CA GLY A 16 -3.30 -5.98 -6.97
C GLY A 16 -2.06 -5.16 -6.62
N PHE A 17 -1.78 -5.00 -5.33
CA PHE A 17 -0.56 -4.37 -4.86
C PHE A 17 0.66 -5.18 -5.29
N GLY A 18 0.61 -6.51 -5.16
CA GLY A 18 1.68 -7.42 -5.58
C GLY A 18 1.97 -7.42 -7.09
N MET A 19 1.00 -7.06 -7.94
CA MET A 19 1.19 -6.93 -9.39
C MET A 19 1.73 -5.56 -9.83
N GLY A 20 1.96 -4.62 -8.91
CA GLY A 20 2.48 -3.30 -9.25
C GLY A 20 2.63 -2.40 -8.03
N ALA A 21 1.70 -1.45 -7.90
CA ALA A 21 1.73 -0.45 -6.83
C ALA A 21 0.31 -0.22 -6.27
N THR A 22 0.20 0.71 -5.32
CA THR A 22 -1.07 1.18 -4.75
C THR A 22 -2.20 1.45 -5.76
N PRO A 23 -1.99 2.08 -6.94
CA PRO A 23 -3.07 2.26 -7.93
C PRO A 23 -3.59 0.95 -8.51
N THR A 24 -2.73 -0.06 -8.68
CA THR A 24 -3.13 -1.39 -9.16
C THR A 24 -3.95 -2.14 -8.11
N ALA A 25 -3.58 -1.98 -6.83
CA ALA A 25 -4.39 -2.46 -5.70
C ALA A 25 -5.79 -1.83 -5.70
N ILE A 26 -5.87 -0.52 -5.89
CA ILE A 26 -7.14 0.22 -5.95
C ILE A 26 -8.00 -0.23 -7.14
N ALA A 27 -7.40 -0.42 -8.32
CA ALA A 27 -8.12 -0.92 -9.49
C ALA A 27 -8.73 -2.31 -9.27
N ASN A 28 -7.98 -3.22 -8.63
CA ASN A 28 -8.49 -4.57 -8.29
C ASN A 28 -9.60 -4.53 -7.23
N MET A 29 -9.49 -3.64 -6.23
CA MET A 29 -10.58 -3.43 -5.28
C MET A 29 -11.81 -2.84 -5.96
N GLN A 30 -11.62 -1.88 -6.88
CA GLN A 30 -12.70 -1.28 -7.66
C GLN A 30 -13.47 -2.33 -8.48
N ALA A 31 -12.77 -3.25 -9.13
CA ALA A 31 -13.40 -4.33 -9.90
C ALA A 31 -14.34 -5.22 -9.06
N ILE A 32 -14.07 -5.39 -7.76
CA ILE A 32 -14.92 -6.15 -6.84
C ILE A 32 -16.02 -5.26 -6.28
N THR A 33 -15.69 -4.03 -5.86
CA THR A 33 -16.68 -3.11 -5.29
C THR A 33 -17.72 -2.63 -6.28
N ASP A 34 -17.40 -2.62 -7.57
CA ASP A 34 -18.36 -2.34 -8.65
C ASP A 34 -19.45 -3.43 -8.77
N ARG A 35 -19.11 -4.68 -8.42
CA ARG A 35 -20.05 -5.82 -8.50
C ARG A 35 -20.80 -6.12 -7.21
N PHE A 36 -20.20 -5.86 -6.05
CA PHE A 36 -20.72 -6.30 -4.76
C PHE A 36 -20.95 -5.15 -3.76
N GLY A 37 -20.73 -3.90 -4.18
CA GLY A 37 -20.93 -2.69 -3.38
C GLY A 37 -19.64 -2.12 -2.76
N PRO A 38 -19.62 -0.86 -2.32
CA PRO A 38 -18.42 -0.20 -1.82
C PRO A 38 -17.97 -0.75 -0.46
N SER A 39 -16.65 -0.96 -0.29
CA SER A 39 -16.01 -1.28 0.99
C SER A 39 -15.12 -0.12 1.44
N HIS A 40 -15.64 0.71 2.35
CA HIS A 40 -14.92 1.90 2.83
C HIS A 40 -13.66 1.56 3.64
N LEU A 41 -13.66 0.45 4.38
CA LEU A 41 -12.50 0.03 5.16
C LEU A 41 -11.34 -0.40 4.26
N ALA A 42 -11.60 -1.16 3.20
CA ALA A 42 -10.55 -1.62 2.30
C ALA A 42 -9.89 -0.46 1.53
N PHE A 43 -10.70 0.51 1.06
CA PHE A 43 -10.22 1.69 0.37
C PHE A 43 -9.45 2.68 1.25
N LEU A 44 -9.62 2.62 2.58
CA LEU A 44 -8.87 3.46 3.51
C LEU A 44 -7.56 2.79 3.94
N VAL A 45 -7.58 1.47 4.17
CA VAL A 45 -6.42 0.70 4.65
C VAL A 45 -5.33 0.57 3.58
N VAL A 46 -5.69 0.28 2.33
CA VAL A 46 -4.71 0.06 1.24
C VAL A 46 -3.83 1.29 0.97
N PRO A 47 -4.33 2.53 0.82
CA PRO A 47 -3.46 3.68 0.63
C PRO A 47 -2.66 4.06 1.89
N MET A 48 -3.20 3.86 3.10
CA MET A 48 -2.41 4.07 4.33
C MET A 48 -1.21 3.12 4.40
N VAL A 49 -1.40 1.83 4.10
CA VAL A 49 -0.32 0.84 4.13
C VAL A 49 0.61 0.95 2.91
N GLY A 50 0.03 1.10 1.72
CA GLY A 50 0.76 1.05 0.46
C GLY A 50 1.42 2.36 0.02
N ALA A 51 1.00 3.51 0.53
CA ALA A 51 1.62 4.80 0.19
C ALA A 51 2.24 5.45 1.42
N PHE A 52 1.44 5.70 2.45
CA PHE A 52 1.89 6.50 3.60
C PHE A 52 3.00 5.84 4.42
N PHE A 53 2.84 4.57 4.83
CA PHE A 53 3.89 3.89 5.59
C PHE A 53 5.15 3.62 4.75
N ILE A 54 5.00 3.42 3.44
CA ILE A 54 6.13 3.24 2.54
C ILE A 54 6.93 4.54 2.42
N ASP A 55 6.29 5.70 2.36
CA ASP A 55 6.99 6.99 2.33
C ASP A 55 7.83 7.22 3.60
N ILE A 56 7.31 6.87 4.77
CA ILE A 56 8.05 6.96 6.03
C ILE A 56 9.25 6.01 6.03
N ALA A 57 9.05 4.74 5.66
CA ALA A 57 10.12 3.76 5.59
C ALA A 57 11.20 4.18 4.59
N ASN A 58 10.79 4.69 3.42
CA ASN A 58 11.70 5.17 2.39
C ASN A 58 12.51 6.38 2.89
N ALA A 59 11.87 7.36 3.55
CA ALA A 59 12.58 8.51 4.13
C ALA A 59 13.62 8.08 5.18
N ILE A 60 13.31 7.09 6.02
CA ILE A 60 14.24 6.54 7.01
C ILE A 60 15.40 5.81 6.32
N VAL A 61 15.11 4.92 5.37
CA VAL A 61 16.13 4.13 4.65
C VAL A 61 17.08 5.04 3.89
N ILE A 62 16.57 6.06 3.18
CA ILE A 62 17.40 7.04 2.48
C ILE A 62 18.29 7.80 3.48
N LYS A 63 17.73 8.28 4.59
CA LYS A 63 18.51 9.00 5.63
C LYS A 63 19.64 8.13 6.17
N LEU A 64 19.34 6.87 6.51
CA LEU A 64 20.33 5.94 7.04
C LEU A 64 21.42 5.60 6.01
N TYR A 65 21.03 5.43 4.74
CA TYR A 65 21.97 5.17 3.66
C TYR A 65 22.91 6.35 3.41
N LEU A 66 22.39 7.59 3.46
CA LEU A 66 23.19 8.81 3.36
C LEU A 66 24.10 9.05 4.57
N LEU A 67 23.74 8.53 5.75
CA LEU A 67 24.56 8.61 6.97
C LEU A 67 25.71 7.58 6.99
N LEU A 68 25.72 6.62 6.06
CA LEU A 68 26.80 5.64 5.96
C LEU A 68 28.10 6.36 5.56
N PRO A 69 29.26 6.04 6.17
CA PRO A 69 30.56 6.71 5.91
C PRO A 69 31.11 6.53 4.48
N VAL A 70 30.35 5.92 3.58
CA VAL A 70 30.63 5.78 2.15
C VAL A 70 30.20 7.04 1.36
N PHE A 71 29.22 7.79 1.86
CA PHE A 71 28.76 9.04 1.26
C PHE A 71 29.22 10.21 2.13
N PRO A 72 29.93 11.22 1.59
CA PRO A 72 30.26 12.40 2.36
C PRO A 72 28.95 13.08 2.76
N ALA A 73 28.78 13.33 4.05
CA ALA A 73 27.68 14.15 4.54
C ALA A 73 27.78 15.51 3.85
N VAL A 74 26.94 15.75 2.84
CA VAL A 74 26.85 17.04 2.16
C VAL A 74 26.12 17.98 3.12
N GLY A 75 26.90 18.64 3.98
CA GLY A 75 26.53 19.87 4.66
C GLY A 75 26.89 21.07 3.81
#